data_AF-A0A5P8N7T5-F1
#
_entry.id   AF-A0A5P8N7T5-F1
#
_cell.length_a   1.000
_cell.length_b   1.000
_cell.length_c   1.000
_cell.angle_alpha   90.00
_cell.angle_beta   90.00
_cell.angle_gamma   90.00
#
_symmetry.space_group_name_H-M   'P 1'
#
loop_
_entity.id
_entity.type
_entity.pdbx_description
1 polymer ?
#
loop_
_entity_poly.entity_id
_entity_poly.type
_entity_poly.pdbx_seq_one_letter_code
_entity_poly.pdbx_strand_id
1 'polypeptide(L)'
;LDFIYKKVKNCDPPSHSSSKELMNKLIFSEINYSLGEVGRYKLNKTLKVDIPLTYNILSKEDLISIIEHLIELNNSTKEIEDIDHLSNRRVKTVGEQLYTQYGLGIAKIAIIIKEKINLKKKISITPLELIKAKTLTSVINTFFGTNPLSQFMDQTNPLAEITHKRRLSSLGHGGILRERAGFEVRDVNSSHYGRLCPIETPEGPNIGLISSLCVFAKINSMGFIETPYLRVKDGKVLLKKKPLYLSAEQETGKLIAQANAILNHKTGELKPKLIVREDSDFTLVNYKKVDYIDLSTNQIASISASLIPFIEHDDANRALMGSNMMRQAVPLLNPQVPIVGTGLEKHLAYDSRMLIYAEADGIVDSVDANVIKIKYFMSETEKLLSFEKRIKKYKLIKFRKTNQNTCINLRPIVKKGMKVVKNQVLCEGYATQNGELALGINLKVAFMPFKGYNFEDAIVISEKVLREDWFTSIHIDEYSIEVRDTHFGMEELTNDLPNFNEEDLKNLDENGMIRIGSKVKPGDIIIGKLTPKIEKNPSTEKKLLKAIFGERAVNRKNVSLKADPSLFGVVIDKKLYSRSEKTEEYKIKKHLKLEKLNFSF
;
A
#
# COMPACT_ATOMS: atom_id res chain seq x y z
N LEU A 1 -25.77 -17.00 -39.00
CA LEU A 1 -26.10 -15.99 -37.96
C LEU A 1 -27.16 -16.51 -37.00
N ASP A 2 -28.26 -17.05 -37.51
CA ASP A 2 -29.35 -17.60 -36.68
C ASP A 2 -28.91 -18.73 -35.74
N PHE A 3 -28.00 -19.60 -36.19
CA PHE A 3 -27.37 -20.62 -35.33
C PHE A 3 -26.62 -20.01 -34.14
N ILE A 4 -25.86 -18.91 -34.37
CA ILE A 4 -25.12 -18.21 -33.32
C ILE A 4 -26.11 -17.56 -32.35
N TYR A 5 -27.17 -16.92 -32.86
CA TYR A 5 -28.21 -16.35 -32.02
C TYR A 5 -28.83 -17.41 -31.10
N LYS A 6 -29.19 -18.57 -31.66
CA LYS A 6 -29.72 -19.70 -30.90
C LYS A 6 -28.77 -20.20 -29.83
N LYS A 7 -27.46 -20.28 -30.13
CA LYS A 7 -26.43 -20.68 -29.16
C LYS A 7 -26.20 -19.67 -28.03
N VAL A 8 -26.28 -18.37 -28.33
CA VAL A 8 -26.02 -17.31 -27.34
C VAL A 8 -27.24 -17.02 -26.47
N LYS A 9 -28.43 -16.99 -27.07
CA LYS A 9 -29.68 -16.61 -26.40
C LYS A 9 -30.53 -17.80 -25.96
N ASN A 10 -30.17 -19.02 -26.34
CA ASN A 10 -30.95 -20.25 -26.12
C ASN A 10 -32.41 -20.15 -26.61
N CYS A 11 -32.67 -19.30 -27.61
CA CYS A 11 -33.98 -19.11 -28.21
C CYS A 11 -33.83 -18.91 -29.72
N ASP A 12 -34.88 -19.24 -30.48
CA ASP A 12 -34.89 -18.97 -31.91
C ASP A 12 -34.95 -17.45 -32.16
N PRO A 13 -34.24 -16.95 -33.19
CA PRO A 13 -34.23 -15.53 -33.48
C PRO A 13 -35.60 -15.06 -33.99
N PRO A 14 -36.10 -13.90 -33.51
CA PRO A 14 -37.37 -13.36 -33.98
C PRO A 14 -37.30 -12.90 -35.45
N SER A 15 -36.11 -12.57 -35.96
CA SER A 15 -35.86 -12.23 -37.36
C SER A 15 -34.37 -12.35 -37.69
N HIS A 16 -34.03 -12.53 -38.97
CA HIS A 16 -32.63 -12.50 -39.43
C HIS A 16 -31.94 -11.15 -39.13
N SER A 17 -32.70 -10.04 -39.15
CA SER A 17 -32.19 -8.71 -38.77
C SER A 17 -31.74 -8.67 -37.31
N SER A 18 -32.47 -9.33 -36.41
CA SER A 18 -32.13 -9.42 -34.98
C SER A 18 -30.84 -10.22 -34.76
N SER A 19 -30.64 -11.30 -35.53
CA SER A 19 -29.40 -12.09 -35.51
C SER A 19 -28.19 -11.27 -35.96
N LYS A 20 -28.35 -10.45 -37.01
CA LYS A 20 -27.29 -9.56 -37.51
C LYS A 20 -26.96 -8.46 -36.49
N GLU A 21 -27.98 -7.87 -35.86
CA GLU A 21 -27.80 -6.84 -34.84
C GLU A 21 -27.09 -7.40 -33.61
N LEU A 22 -27.43 -8.61 -33.16
CA LEU A 22 -26.73 -9.27 -32.06
C LEU A 22 -25.24 -9.47 -32.37
N MET A 23 -24.91 -9.97 -33.56
CA MET A 23 -23.53 -10.21 -33.98
C MET A 23 -22.71 -8.90 -34.01
N ASN A 24 -23.30 -7.84 -34.58
CA ASN A 24 -22.68 -6.51 -34.59
C ASN A 24 -22.48 -5.98 -33.17
N LYS A 25 -23.44 -6.19 -32.26
CA LYS A 25 -23.34 -5.78 -30.86
C LYS A 25 -22.28 -6.53 -30.08
N LEU A 26 -21.98 -7.78 -30.41
CA LEU A 26 -21.02 -8.61 -29.68
C LEU A 26 -19.57 -8.34 -30.08
N ILE A 27 -19.28 -8.22 -31.37
CA ILE A 27 -17.90 -8.21 -31.90
C ILE A 27 -17.51 -6.84 -32.44
N PHE A 28 -18.44 -6.15 -33.11
CA PHE A 28 -18.15 -4.95 -33.90
C PHE A 28 -18.64 -3.65 -33.26
N SER A 29 -19.11 -3.69 -32.02
CA SER A 29 -19.64 -2.52 -31.31
C SER A 29 -18.67 -2.00 -30.26
N GLU A 30 -18.20 -0.77 -30.46
CA GLU A 30 -17.29 -0.07 -29.54
C GLU A 30 -17.87 0.17 -28.14
N ILE A 31 -19.20 0.11 -28.00
CA ILE A 31 -19.89 0.33 -26.72
C ILE A 31 -19.79 -0.92 -25.84
N ASN A 32 -19.88 -2.10 -26.44
CA ASN A 32 -20.00 -3.37 -25.71
C ASN A 32 -18.69 -4.14 -25.66
N TYR A 33 -17.79 -3.88 -26.61
CA TYR A 33 -16.54 -4.61 -26.76
C TYR A 33 -15.38 -3.65 -27.01
N SER A 34 -14.28 -3.87 -26.31
CA SER A 34 -13.04 -3.15 -26.50
C SER A 34 -11.86 -4.04 -26.12
N LEU A 35 -10.94 -4.23 -27.07
CA LEU A 35 -9.61 -4.81 -26.86
C LEU A 35 -8.74 -3.90 -25.99
N GLY A 36 -9.02 -2.60 -26.02
CA GLY A 36 -8.11 -1.56 -25.55
C GLY A 36 -6.81 -1.51 -26.35
N GLU A 37 -5.99 -0.50 -26.08
CA GLU A 37 -4.72 -0.29 -26.78
C GLU A 37 -3.77 -1.48 -26.62
N VAL A 38 -3.74 -2.08 -25.42
CA VAL A 38 -2.85 -3.22 -25.12
C VAL A 38 -3.29 -4.49 -25.83
N GLY A 39 -4.60 -4.78 -25.87
CA GLY A 39 -5.12 -5.95 -26.57
C GLY A 39 -4.87 -5.85 -28.07
N ARG A 40 -5.08 -4.67 -28.65
CA ARG A 40 -4.77 -4.40 -30.07
C ARG A 40 -3.27 -4.53 -30.36
N TYR A 41 -2.41 -3.93 -29.54
CA TYR A 41 -0.95 -4.06 -29.68
C TYR A 41 -0.50 -5.53 -29.68
N LYS A 42 -1.01 -6.33 -28.73
CA LYS A 42 -0.67 -7.75 -28.65
C LYS A 42 -1.17 -8.54 -29.85
N LEU A 43 -2.43 -8.35 -30.23
CA LEU A 43 -3.03 -9.06 -31.35
C LEU A 43 -2.30 -8.79 -32.66
N ASN A 44 -2.00 -7.53 -32.95
CA ASN A 44 -1.22 -7.13 -34.11
C ASN A 44 0.16 -7.80 -34.14
N LYS A 45 0.82 -7.89 -32.98
CA LYS A 45 2.18 -8.42 -32.90
C LYS A 45 2.21 -9.95 -33.02
N THR A 46 1.29 -10.65 -32.37
CA THR A 46 1.16 -12.11 -32.45
C THR A 46 0.76 -12.56 -33.86
N LEU A 47 -0.20 -11.86 -34.49
CA LEU A 47 -0.70 -12.19 -35.82
C LEU A 47 0.10 -11.55 -36.97
N LYS A 48 1.04 -10.65 -36.65
CA LYS A 48 1.84 -9.85 -37.60
C LYS A 48 0.96 -9.02 -38.56
N VAL A 49 -0.09 -8.41 -38.03
CA VAL A 49 -1.04 -7.55 -38.77
C VAL A 49 -0.80 -6.09 -38.39
N ASP A 50 -0.87 -5.18 -39.36
CA ASP A 50 -0.60 -3.75 -39.19
C ASP A 50 -1.91 -2.92 -39.13
N ILE A 51 -2.69 -3.12 -38.07
CA ILE A 51 -3.93 -2.35 -37.82
C ILE A 51 -3.61 -1.21 -36.84
N PRO A 52 -4.16 0.01 -37.02
CA PRO A 52 -3.91 1.11 -36.08
C PRO A 52 -4.28 0.76 -34.62
N LEU A 53 -3.44 1.18 -33.67
CA LEU A 53 -3.67 0.96 -32.23
C LEU A 53 -4.95 1.62 -31.69
N THR A 54 -5.47 2.63 -32.40
CA THR A 54 -6.74 3.30 -32.07
C THR A 54 -7.96 2.42 -32.37
N TYR A 55 -7.79 1.37 -33.18
CA TYR A 55 -8.87 0.47 -33.55
C TYR A 55 -9.08 -0.61 -32.48
N ASN A 56 -10.02 -0.35 -31.57
CA ASN A 56 -10.21 -1.15 -30.35
C ASN A 56 -11.22 -2.31 -30.48
N ILE A 57 -11.82 -2.53 -31.65
CA ILE A 57 -12.74 -3.65 -31.91
C ILE A 57 -12.09 -4.69 -32.82
N LEU A 58 -12.62 -5.91 -32.88
CA LEU A 58 -12.11 -6.93 -33.80
C LEU A 58 -12.49 -6.62 -35.26
N SER A 59 -11.53 -6.71 -36.17
CA SER A 59 -11.73 -6.62 -37.62
C SER A 59 -12.03 -8.00 -38.21
N LYS A 60 -12.48 -8.03 -39.47
CA LYS A 60 -12.62 -9.31 -40.19
C LYS A 60 -11.26 -9.94 -40.49
N GLU A 61 -10.25 -9.11 -40.76
CA GLU A 61 -8.88 -9.54 -41.00
C GLU A 61 -8.31 -10.22 -39.76
N ASP A 62 -8.56 -9.66 -38.56
CA ASP A 62 -8.16 -10.28 -37.29
C ASP A 62 -8.72 -11.70 -37.18
N LEU A 63 -10.01 -11.90 -37.49
CA LEU A 63 -10.65 -13.22 -37.38
C LEU A 63 -10.04 -14.24 -38.34
N ILE A 64 -9.70 -13.83 -39.56
CA ILE A 64 -9.06 -14.70 -40.54
C ILE A 64 -7.66 -15.08 -40.05
N SER A 65 -6.85 -14.09 -39.64
CA SER A 65 -5.50 -14.33 -39.15
C SER A 65 -5.46 -15.15 -37.87
N ILE A 66 -6.45 -15.02 -36.98
CA ILE A 66 -6.60 -15.92 -35.80
C ILE A 66 -6.80 -17.36 -36.25
N ILE A 67 -7.66 -17.61 -37.23
CA ILE A 67 -7.92 -18.97 -37.74
C ILE A 67 -6.67 -19.54 -38.41
N GLU A 68 -5.97 -18.75 -39.22
CA GLU A 68 -4.69 -19.15 -39.84
C GLU A 68 -3.66 -19.52 -38.78
N HIS A 69 -3.50 -18.68 -37.75
CA HIS A 69 -2.58 -18.92 -36.64
C HIS A 69 -2.92 -20.21 -35.87
N LEU A 70 -4.21 -20.50 -35.67
CA LEU A 70 -4.66 -21.76 -35.04
C LEU A 70 -4.34 -22.98 -35.90
N ILE A 71 -4.46 -22.88 -37.23
CA ILE A 71 -4.11 -23.97 -38.16
C ILE A 71 -2.60 -24.21 -38.12
N GLU A 72 -1.78 -23.16 -38.08
CA GLU A 72 -0.31 -23.27 -37.94
C GLU A 72 0.10 -23.97 -36.64
N LEU A 73 -0.52 -23.59 -35.51
CA LEU A 73 -0.28 -24.25 -34.22
C LEU A 73 -0.66 -25.73 -34.26
N ASN A 74 -1.80 -26.08 -34.86
CA ASN A 74 -2.21 -27.48 -35.00
C ASN A 74 -1.25 -28.29 -35.88
N ASN A 75 -0.61 -27.64 -36.86
CA ASN A 75 0.42 -28.25 -37.70
C ASN A 75 1.82 -28.26 -37.05
N SER A 76 1.95 -27.85 -35.79
CA SER A 76 3.21 -27.80 -35.03
C SER A 76 4.31 -26.95 -35.67
N THR A 77 3.96 -25.97 -36.50
CA THR A 77 4.94 -25.04 -37.09
C THR A 77 5.33 -23.90 -36.14
N LYS A 78 4.57 -23.73 -35.05
CA LYS A 78 4.80 -22.73 -34.00
C LYS A 78 4.70 -23.37 -32.63
N GLU A 79 5.47 -22.83 -31.69
CA GLU A 79 5.43 -23.23 -30.29
C GLU A 79 4.19 -22.66 -29.58
N ILE A 80 3.71 -23.39 -28.58
CA ILE A 80 2.61 -22.94 -27.73
C ILE A 80 3.14 -21.88 -26.78
N GLU A 81 2.44 -20.75 -26.68
CA GLU A 81 2.83 -19.67 -25.77
C GLU A 81 2.64 -20.07 -24.31
N ASP A 82 3.63 -19.74 -23.49
CA ASP A 82 3.54 -19.85 -22.03
C ASP A 82 2.66 -18.73 -21.47
N ILE A 83 1.58 -19.11 -20.78
CA ILE A 83 0.61 -18.21 -20.16
C ILE A 83 1.25 -17.44 -18.98
N ASP A 84 2.27 -18.02 -18.36
CA ASP A 84 2.89 -17.51 -17.14
C ASP A 84 4.07 -16.57 -17.43
N HIS A 85 4.56 -16.58 -18.67
CA HIS A 85 5.57 -15.63 -19.14
C HIS A 85 5.07 -14.18 -19.00
N LEU A 86 5.91 -13.28 -18.47
CA LEU A 86 5.56 -11.88 -18.21
C LEU A 86 5.33 -11.05 -19.48
N SER A 87 5.55 -11.60 -20.68
CA SER A 87 5.04 -10.98 -21.91
C SER A 87 3.51 -11.05 -22.00
N ASN A 88 2.90 -12.06 -21.38
CA ASN A 88 1.47 -12.37 -21.49
C ASN A 88 0.69 -11.93 -20.25
N ARG A 89 1.40 -11.55 -19.19
CA ARG A 89 0.85 -10.95 -17.97
C ARG A 89 1.18 -9.47 -17.88
N ARG A 90 0.21 -8.66 -17.45
CA ARG A 90 0.42 -7.22 -17.23
C ARG A 90 -0.13 -6.77 -15.89
N VAL A 91 0.48 -5.74 -15.33
CA VAL A 91 0.06 -5.12 -14.08
C VAL A 91 -1.01 -4.07 -14.36
N LYS A 92 -2.16 -4.22 -13.69
CA LYS A 92 -3.21 -3.19 -13.67
C LYS A 92 -3.01 -2.26 -12.49
N THR A 93 -2.68 -1.00 -12.76
CA THR A 93 -2.48 0.01 -11.71
C THR A 93 -3.81 0.45 -11.08
N VAL A 94 -3.74 1.08 -9.91
CA VAL A 94 -4.93 1.63 -9.24
C VAL A 94 -5.69 2.63 -10.11
N GLY A 95 -4.96 3.46 -10.87
CA GLY A 95 -5.55 4.46 -11.77
C GLY A 95 -6.36 3.81 -12.89
N GLU A 96 -5.82 2.73 -13.49
CA GLU A 96 -6.51 1.99 -14.53
C GLU A 96 -7.77 1.28 -14.01
N GLN A 97 -7.67 0.59 -12.87
CA GLN A 97 -8.82 -0.10 -12.28
C GLN A 97 -9.94 0.88 -11.90
N LEU A 98 -9.57 2.02 -11.32
CA LEU A 98 -10.51 3.08 -10.99
C LEU A 98 -11.12 3.68 -12.25
N TYR A 99 -10.35 3.90 -13.31
CA TYR A 99 -10.84 4.40 -14.59
C TYR A 99 -11.93 3.49 -15.17
N THR A 100 -11.73 2.17 -15.17
CA THR A 100 -12.75 1.22 -15.64
C THR A 100 -14.04 1.31 -14.82
N GLN A 101 -13.95 1.30 -13.48
CA GLN A 101 -15.13 1.38 -12.61
C GLN A 101 -15.85 2.72 -12.73
N TYR A 102 -15.08 3.81 -12.83
CA TYR A 102 -15.60 5.15 -13.03
C TYR A 102 -16.31 5.29 -14.39
N GLY A 103 -15.74 4.71 -15.45
CA GLY A 103 -16.35 4.64 -16.78
C GLY A 103 -17.70 3.92 -16.76
N LEU A 104 -17.80 2.77 -16.06
CA LEU A 104 -19.09 2.08 -15.84
C LEU A 104 -20.08 2.95 -15.05
N GLY A 105 -19.59 3.73 -14.08
CA GLY A 105 -20.38 4.70 -13.34
C GLY A 105 -20.97 5.80 -14.22
N ILE A 106 -20.16 6.37 -15.11
CA ILE A 106 -20.60 7.37 -16.09
C ILE A 106 -21.60 6.78 -17.08
N ALA A 107 -21.35 5.59 -17.61
CA ALA A 107 -22.25 4.92 -18.53
C ALA A 107 -23.65 4.72 -17.93
N LYS A 108 -23.72 4.31 -16.64
CA LYS A 108 -24.99 4.23 -15.89
C LYS A 108 -25.68 5.58 -15.77
N ILE A 109 -24.93 6.65 -15.50
CA ILE A 109 -25.49 8.00 -15.42
C ILE A 109 -26.02 8.45 -16.80
N ALA A 110 -25.32 8.15 -17.89
CA ALA A 110 -25.77 8.48 -19.23
C ALA A 110 -27.12 7.83 -19.56
N ILE A 111 -27.33 6.57 -19.17
CA ILE A 111 -28.61 5.87 -19.31
C ILE A 111 -29.71 6.59 -18.51
N ILE A 112 -29.47 6.87 -17.23
CA ILE A 112 -30.43 7.56 -16.34
C ILE A 112 -30.79 8.95 -16.89
N ILE A 113 -29.81 9.68 -17.44
CA ILE A 113 -30.05 10.98 -18.05
C ILE A 113 -30.94 10.83 -19.29
N LYS A 114 -30.64 9.87 -20.17
CA LYS A 114 -31.44 9.60 -21.37
C LYS A 114 -32.88 9.24 -21.04
N GLU A 115 -33.09 8.40 -20.02
CA GLU A 115 -34.43 8.07 -19.52
C GLU A 115 -35.17 9.30 -18.97
N LYS A 116 -34.50 10.12 -18.16
CA LYS A 116 -35.10 11.36 -17.63
C LYS A 116 -35.47 12.36 -18.72
N ILE A 117 -34.64 12.50 -19.75
CA ILE A 117 -34.92 13.37 -20.90
C ILE A 117 -36.15 12.86 -21.65
N ASN A 118 -36.23 11.55 -21.91
CA ASN A 118 -37.38 10.94 -22.58
C ASN A 118 -38.69 11.10 -21.77
N LEU A 119 -38.61 11.08 -20.44
CA LEU A 119 -39.78 11.21 -19.56
C LEU A 119 -40.26 12.67 -19.38
N LYS A 120 -39.37 13.66 -19.45
CA LYS A 120 -39.72 15.07 -19.20
C LYS A 120 -40.06 15.80 -20.52
N LYS A 121 -41.35 16.13 -20.72
CA LYS A 121 -41.84 17.01 -21.82
C LYS A 121 -41.59 18.52 -21.62
N LYS A 122 -40.76 18.94 -20.64
CA LYS A 122 -40.54 20.37 -20.31
C LYS A 122 -39.51 21.02 -21.23
N ILE A 123 -39.74 22.28 -21.61
CA ILE A 123 -38.97 23.06 -22.60
C ILE A 123 -37.60 23.53 -22.07
N SER A 124 -37.36 23.54 -20.75
CA SER A 124 -36.06 23.90 -20.16
C SER A 124 -35.64 22.92 -19.07
N ILE A 125 -34.64 22.09 -19.36
CA ILE A 125 -33.98 21.20 -18.40
C ILE A 125 -32.58 21.75 -18.15
N THR A 126 -32.23 22.00 -16.89
CA THR A 126 -30.85 22.38 -16.52
C THR A 126 -29.99 21.13 -16.22
N PRO A 127 -28.69 21.14 -16.55
CA PRO A 127 -27.79 20.00 -16.29
C PRO A 127 -27.71 19.59 -14.81
N LEU A 128 -27.86 20.56 -13.90
CA LEU A 128 -27.85 20.33 -12.44
C LEU A 128 -28.99 19.43 -11.96
N GLU A 129 -30.16 19.45 -12.63
CA GLU A 129 -31.28 18.56 -12.29
C GLU A 129 -31.08 17.12 -12.77
N LEU A 130 -30.27 16.93 -13.80
CA LEU A 130 -30.03 15.64 -14.43
C LEU A 130 -29.01 14.82 -13.64
N ILE A 131 -27.93 15.47 -13.18
CA ILE A 131 -26.76 14.84 -12.58
C ILE A 131 -26.88 14.80 -11.04
N LYS A 132 -26.77 13.60 -10.46
CA LYS A 132 -26.67 13.42 -8.99
C LYS A 132 -25.23 13.03 -8.61
N ALA A 133 -24.52 13.90 -7.88
CA ALA A 133 -23.14 13.65 -7.44
C ALA A 133 -22.97 12.38 -6.58
N LYS A 134 -24.02 12.01 -5.83
CA LYS A 134 -24.03 10.81 -4.97
C LYS A 134 -23.75 9.52 -5.77
N THR A 135 -24.22 9.45 -7.02
CA THR A 135 -24.02 8.25 -7.87
C THR A 135 -22.55 8.01 -8.16
N LEU A 136 -21.79 9.05 -8.53
CA LEU A 136 -20.35 8.94 -8.79
C LEU A 136 -19.55 8.66 -7.51
N THR A 137 -19.89 9.37 -6.43
CA THR A 137 -19.23 9.18 -5.13
C THR A 137 -19.41 7.75 -4.61
N SER A 138 -20.60 7.16 -4.84
CA SER A 138 -20.88 5.77 -4.49
C SER A 138 -19.98 4.79 -5.21
N VAL A 139 -19.66 5.01 -6.49
CA VAL A 139 -18.76 4.12 -7.25
C VAL A 139 -17.35 4.15 -6.65
N ILE A 140 -16.85 5.34 -6.34
CA ILE A 140 -15.51 5.51 -5.73
C ILE A 140 -15.46 4.85 -4.35
N ASN A 141 -16.47 5.09 -3.50
CA ASN A 141 -16.53 4.49 -2.17
C ASN A 141 -16.65 2.97 -2.23
N THR A 142 -17.40 2.43 -3.19
CA THR A 142 -17.50 0.98 -3.40
C THR A 142 -16.15 0.43 -3.84
N PHE A 143 -15.47 1.08 -4.79
CA PHE A 143 -14.15 0.65 -5.24
C PHE A 143 -13.14 0.55 -4.09
N PHE A 144 -12.99 1.60 -3.27
CA PHE A 144 -12.03 1.56 -2.16
C PHE A 144 -12.51 0.75 -0.95
N GLY A 145 -13.83 0.58 -0.77
CA GLY A 145 -14.41 -0.13 0.36
C GLY A 145 -14.55 -1.64 0.18
N THR A 146 -14.79 -2.12 -1.04
CA THR A 146 -15.07 -3.54 -1.29
C THR A 146 -14.03 -4.26 -2.15
N ASN A 147 -13.12 -3.54 -2.82
CA ASN A 147 -12.10 -4.18 -3.64
C ASN A 147 -11.09 -4.91 -2.74
N PRO A 148 -10.84 -6.23 -2.93
CA PRO A 148 -9.87 -6.98 -2.13
C PRO A 148 -8.44 -6.47 -2.27
N LEU A 149 -8.12 -5.69 -3.31
CA LEU A 149 -6.82 -5.03 -3.48
C LEU A 149 -6.70 -3.73 -2.69
N SER A 150 -7.81 -3.17 -2.18
CA SER A 150 -7.82 -2.03 -1.27
C SER A 150 -7.71 -2.53 0.16
N GLN A 151 -6.48 -2.66 0.64
CA GLN A 151 -6.17 -3.26 1.94
C GLN A 151 -5.65 -2.22 2.93
N PHE A 152 -5.79 -2.51 4.22
CA PHE A 152 -5.10 -1.73 5.25
C PHE A 152 -3.59 -1.81 5.02
N MET A 153 -2.94 -0.65 5.02
CA MET A 153 -1.50 -0.59 4.82
C MET A 153 -0.79 -1.26 6.00
N ASP A 154 0.10 -2.22 5.71
CA ASP A 154 1.08 -2.69 6.66
C ASP A 154 2.03 -1.56 7.05
N GLN A 155 1.92 -1.10 8.28
CA GLN A 155 2.66 0.00 8.89
C GLN A 155 3.33 -0.48 10.18
N THR A 156 3.82 -1.72 10.16
CA THR A 156 4.64 -2.23 11.26
C THR A 156 5.93 -1.40 11.36
N ASN A 157 6.65 -1.26 10.24
CA ASN A 157 7.88 -0.46 10.11
C ASN A 157 8.02 0.14 8.68
N PRO A 158 9.02 0.99 8.39
CA PRO A 158 9.20 1.59 7.06
C PRO A 158 9.37 0.57 5.92
N LEU A 159 10.04 -0.56 6.17
CA LEU A 159 10.25 -1.62 5.19
C LEU A 159 8.92 -2.30 4.81
N ALA A 160 8.08 -2.59 5.79
CA ALA A 160 6.75 -3.16 5.58
C ALA A 160 5.89 -2.26 4.69
N GLU A 161 5.93 -0.94 4.93
CA GLU A 161 5.17 0.04 4.16
C GLU A 161 5.61 0.08 2.69
N ILE A 162 6.91 0.14 2.43
CA ILE A 162 7.45 0.20 1.06
C ILE A 162 7.20 -1.10 0.31
N THR A 163 7.48 -2.25 0.94
CA THR A 163 7.28 -3.56 0.31
C THR A 163 5.80 -3.79 -0.01
N HIS A 164 4.89 -3.37 0.86
CA HIS A 164 3.45 -3.49 0.62
C HIS A 164 2.99 -2.63 -0.58
N LYS A 165 3.50 -1.40 -0.72
CA LYS A 165 3.20 -0.54 -1.88
C LYS A 165 3.76 -1.07 -3.20
N ARG A 166 4.78 -1.93 -3.16
CA ARG A 166 5.44 -2.56 -4.32
C ARG A 166 4.99 -4.01 -4.56
N ARG A 167 3.97 -4.46 -3.85
CA ARG A 167 3.42 -5.81 -3.95
C ARG A 167 2.51 -5.93 -5.16
N LEU A 168 2.61 -7.07 -5.84
CA LEU A 168 1.75 -7.47 -6.94
C LEU A 168 0.94 -8.70 -6.52
N SER A 169 -0.30 -8.77 -7.01
CA SER A 169 -1.23 -9.84 -6.70
C SER A 169 -1.83 -10.37 -7.99
N SER A 170 -1.74 -11.68 -8.19
CA SER A 170 -2.47 -12.40 -9.25
C SER A 170 -3.94 -12.63 -8.88
N LEU A 171 -4.29 -12.40 -7.61
CA LEU A 171 -5.66 -12.47 -7.08
C LEU A 171 -6.41 -11.15 -7.31
N GLY A 172 -7.74 -11.21 -7.32
CA GLY A 172 -8.64 -10.06 -7.38
C GLY A 172 -9.55 -10.10 -8.60
N HIS A 173 -10.27 -8.99 -8.85
CA HIS A 173 -11.22 -8.94 -9.95
C HIS A 173 -10.51 -8.99 -11.31
N GLY A 174 -10.84 -10.01 -12.12
CA GLY A 174 -10.17 -10.28 -13.39
C GLY A 174 -8.81 -10.97 -13.26
N GLY A 175 -8.45 -11.43 -12.05
CA GLY A 175 -7.31 -12.30 -11.78
C GLY A 175 -7.73 -13.75 -11.57
N ILE A 176 -6.84 -14.53 -10.97
CA ILE A 176 -7.01 -15.96 -10.71
C ILE A 176 -7.66 -16.16 -9.34
N LEU A 177 -8.58 -17.12 -9.23
CA LEU A 177 -9.12 -17.56 -7.95
C LEU A 177 -8.15 -18.54 -7.28
N ARG A 178 -7.93 -18.38 -5.98
CA ARG A 178 -6.96 -19.18 -5.21
C ARG A 178 -7.16 -20.69 -5.35
N GLU A 179 -8.40 -21.17 -5.40
CA GLU A 179 -8.75 -22.59 -5.55
C GLU A 179 -8.46 -23.14 -6.96
N ARG A 180 -8.45 -22.26 -7.97
CA ARG A 180 -8.18 -22.62 -9.37
C ARG A 180 -6.71 -22.43 -9.75
N ALA A 181 -5.90 -21.88 -8.87
CA ALA A 181 -4.48 -21.68 -9.11
C ALA A 181 -3.72 -23.00 -8.94
N GLY A 182 -3.37 -23.61 -10.09
CA GLY A 182 -2.49 -24.78 -10.16
C GLY A 182 -1.05 -24.49 -9.73
N PHE A 183 -0.20 -25.49 -9.87
CA PHE A 183 1.21 -25.41 -9.48
C PHE A 183 2.01 -24.47 -10.41
N GLU A 184 1.77 -24.54 -11.72
CA GLU A 184 2.46 -23.77 -12.77
C GLU A 184 2.45 -22.26 -12.50
N VAL A 185 1.25 -21.71 -12.20
CA VAL A 185 1.05 -20.28 -11.92
C VAL A 185 1.82 -19.78 -10.71
N ARG A 186 2.18 -20.68 -9.77
CA ARG A 186 2.90 -20.36 -8.54
C ARG A 186 4.40 -20.51 -8.68
N ASP A 187 4.86 -21.17 -9.74
CA ASP A 187 6.27 -21.45 -9.95
C ASP A 187 7.02 -20.20 -10.43
N VAL A 188 8.34 -20.24 -10.31
CA VAL A 188 9.22 -19.16 -10.77
C VAL A 188 9.48 -19.32 -12.26
N ASN A 189 8.96 -18.38 -13.05
CA ASN A 189 9.22 -18.33 -14.48
C ASN A 189 10.55 -17.62 -14.79
N SER A 190 11.24 -18.00 -15.87
CA SER A 190 12.49 -17.36 -16.31
C SER A 190 12.33 -15.85 -16.56
N SER A 191 11.16 -15.43 -17.05
CA SER A 191 10.84 -14.02 -17.30
C SER A 191 10.78 -13.16 -16.04
N HIS A 192 10.67 -13.76 -14.85
CA HIS A 192 10.68 -13.05 -13.56
C HIS A 192 12.02 -12.37 -13.28
N TYR A 193 13.11 -12.81 -13.93
CA TYR A 193 14.45 -12.27 -13.72
C TYR A 193 14.49 -10.74 -13.82
N GLY A 194 14.87 -10.08 -12.72
CA GLY A 194 14.96 -8.61 -12.63
C GLY A 194 13.61 -7.87 -12.56
N ARG A 195 12.48 -8.60 -12.60
CA ARG A 195 11.11 -8.04 -12.64
C ARG A 195 10.34 -8.36 -11.36
N LEU A 196 10.22 -9.65 -11.04
CA LEU A 196 9.57 -10.16 -9.84
C LEU A 196 10.59 -10.90 -8.99
N CYS A 197 10.60 -10.62 -7.69
CA CYS A 197 11.52 -11.28 -6.78
C CYS A 197 11.13 -12.75 -6.61
N PRO A 198 12.05 -13.70 -6.86
CA PRO A 198 11.77 -15.12 -6.68
C PRO A 198 11.78 -15.55 -5.21
N ILE A 199 12.30 -14.69 -4.31
CA ILE A 199 12.47 -15.00 -2.87
C ILE A 199 11.31 -14.45 -2.04
N GLU A 200 10.90 -13.19 -2.29
CA GLU A 200 9.90 -12.53 -1.44
C GLU A 200 8.46 -12.85 -1.89
N THR A 201 7.89 -13.88 -1.28
CA THR A 201 6.48 -14.25 -1.35
C THR A 201 5.96 -14.62 0.05
N PRO A 202 4.67 -14.41 0.36
CA PRO A 202 4.08 -14.95 1.57
C PRO A 202 4.17 -16.47 1.60
N GLU A 203 4.34 -17.01 2.80
CA GLU A 203 4.29 -18.45 3.04
C GLU A 203 2.85 -18.98 3.04
N GLY A 204 2.74 -20.30 2.88
CA GLY A 204 1.46 -21.00 2.91
C GLY A 204 0.70 -20.83 1.59
N PRO A 205 -0.62 -20.61 1.64
CA PRO A 205 -1.47 -20.90 0.49
C PRO A 205 -1.46 -19.81 -0.60
N ASN A 206 -0.86 -18.65 -0.32
CA ASN A 206 -0.70 -17.54 -1.27
C ASN A 206 0.69 -17.53 -1.94
N ILE A 207 1.51 -18.55 -1.70
CA ILE A 207 2.84 -18.68 -2.31
C ILE A 207 2.75 -18.58 -3.85
N GLY A 208 3.61 -17.76 -4.45
CA GLY A 208 3.66 -17.51 -5.91
C GLY A 208 2.51 -16.66 -6.46
N LEU A 209 1.42 -16.47 -5.71
CA LEU A 209 0.27 -15.64 -6.13
C LEU A 209 0.43 -14.17 -5.74
N ILE A 210 1.28 -13.92 -4.75
CA ILE A 210 1.67 -12.59 -4.29
C ILE A 210 3.17 -12.49 -4.45
N SER A 211 3.62 -11.54 -5.26
CA SER A 211 5.04 -11.31 -5.54
C SER A 211 5.40 -9.86 -5.27
N SER A 212 6.69 -9.60 -5.11
CA SER A 212 7.20 -8.24 -4.91
C SER A 212 8.06 -7.82 -6.09
N LEU A 213 7.95 -6.54 -6.50
CA LEU A 213 8.79 -6.00 -7.56
C LEU A 213 10.27 -6.01 -7.14
N CYS A 214 11.14 -6.39 -8.07
CA CYS A 214 12.59 -6.26 -7.89
C CYS A 214 13.02 -4.80 -7.69
N VAL A 215 14.24 -4.57 -7.19
CA VAL A 215 14.77 -3.24 -6.85
C VAL A 215 14.63 -2.24 -8.01
N PHE A 216 15.06 -2.62 -9.21
CA PHE A 216 15.09 -1.72 -10.37
C PHE A 216 13.91 -1.87 -11.33
N ALA A 217 13.01 -2.80 -11.07
CA ALA A 217 11.86 -3.07 -11.94
C ALA A 217 10.96 -1.84 -12.08
N LYS A 218 10.46 -1.60 -13.31
CA LYS A 218 9.51 -0.54 -13.63
C LYS A 218 8.32 -1.09 -14.39
N ILE A 219 7.18 -0.42 -14.29
CA ILE A 219 5.99 -0.73 -15.07
C ILE A 219 5.90 0.33 -16.17
N ASN A 220 5.82 -0.10 -17.42
CA ASN A 220 5.67 0.81 -18.56
C ASN A 220 4.22 1.29 -18.73
N SER A 221 3.98 2.16 -19.71
CA SER A 221 2.64 2.72 -19.97
C SER A 221 1.58 1.68 -20.33
N MET A 222 1.98 0.53 -20.89
CA MET A 222 1.09 -0.58 -21.25
C MET A 222 0.87 -1.56 -20.09
N GLY A 223 1.56 -1.38 -18.97
CA GLY A 223 1.45 -2.24 -17.79
C GLY A 223 2.39 -3.45 -17.79
N PHE A 224 3.33 -3.56 -18.74
CA PHE A 224 4.36 -4.61 -18.71
C PHE A 224 5.51 -4.22 -17.78
N ILE A 225 6.10 -5.22 -17.12
CA ILE A 225 7.23 -5.03 -16.22
C ILE A 225 8.53 -5.07 -17.02
N GLU A 226 9.37 -4.07 -16.81
CA GLU A 226 10.66 -3.88 -17.46
C GLU A 226 11.78 -3.84 -16.44
N THR A 227 12.95 -4.35 -16.84
CA THR A 227 14.18 -4.32 -16.05
C THR A 227 15.30 -3.64 -16.84
N PRO A 228 16.23 -2.89 -16.19
CA PRO A 228 17.27 -2.16 -16.90
C PRO A 228 18.48 -3.04 -17.23
N TYR A 229 19.03 -2.85 -18.43
CA TYR A 229 20.27 -3.44 -18.88
C TYR A 229 21.23 -2.40 -19.48
N LEU A 230 22.53 -2.67 -19.41
CA LEU A 230 23.56 -1.89 -20.09
C LEU A 230 23.84 -2.51 -21.46
N ARG A 231 23.92 -1.66 -22.49
CA ARG A 231 24.23 -2.11 -23.86
C ARG A 231 25.70 -2.48 -23.99
N VAL A 232 25.97 -3.58 -24.69
CA VAL A 232 27.31 -4.01 -25.08
C VAL A 232 27.48 -3.77 -26.58
N LYS A 233 28.64 -3.23 -26.98
CA LYS A 233 29.00 -3.08 -28.40
C LYS A 233 30.44 -3.52 -28.59
N ASP A 234 30.67 -4.42 -29.55
CA ASP A 234 32.01 -4.95 -29.90
C ASP A 234 32.77 -5.48 -28.67
N GLY A 235 32.05 -6.06 -27.70
CA GLY A 235 32.63 -6.61 -26.48
C GLY A 235 32.95 -5.59 -25.37
N LYS A 236 32.51 -4.33 -25.51
CA LYS A 236 32.64 -3.29 -24.49
C LYS A 236 31.28 -2.80 -24.01
N VAL A 237 31.12 -2.70 -22.69
CA VAL A 237 29.93 -2.15 -22.05
C VAL A 237 29.90 -0.63 -22.21
N LEU A 238 28.78 -0.09 -22.68
CA LEU A 238 28.60 1.35 -22.89
C LEU A 238 28.22 2.07 -21.58
N LEU A 239 29.14 2.13 -20.61
CA LEU A 239 28.91 2.67 -19.26
C LEU A 239 28.42 4.14 -19.22
N LYS A 240 28.74 4.94 -20.24
CA LYS A 240 28.31 6.36 -20.32
C LYS A 240 26.88 6.53 -20.81
N LYS A 241 26.25 5.49 -21.36
CA LYS A 241 24.86 5.55 -21.84
C LYS A 241 23.90 5.17 -20.72
N LYS A 242 22.70 5.76 -20.75
CA LYS A 242 21.65 5.38 -19.82
C LYS A 242 21.27 3.90 -20.02
N PRO A 243 20.93 3.17 -18.94
CA PRO A 243 20.41 1.82 -19.04
C PRO A 243 19.15 1.78 -19.89
N LEU A 244 19.00 0.72 -20.70
CA LEU A 244 17.81 0.45 -21.48
C LEU A 244 16.89 -0.45 -20.69
N TYR A 245 15.64 -0.04 -20.50
CA TYR A 245 14.62 -0.89 -19.91
C TYR A 245 14.05 -1.81 -20.99
N LEU A 246 14.05 -3.11 -20.72
CA LEU A 246 13.49 -4.13 -21.61
C LEU A 246 12.32 -4.84 -20.94
N SER A 247 11.21 -4.96 -21.66
CA SER A 247 10.11 -5.87 -21.27
C SER A 247 10.52 -7.32 -21.49
N ALA A 248 9.81 -8.27 -20.87
CA ALA A 248 10.11 -9.70 -21.03
C ALA A 248 10.09 -10.13 -22.51
N GLU A 249 9.22 -9.54 -23.31
CA GLU A 249 9.12 -9.80 -24.74
C GLU A 249 10.27 -9.19 -25.56
N GLN A 250 10.80 -8.03 -25.15
CA GLN A 250 11.96 -7.42 -25.84
C GLN A 250 13.27 -8.10 -25.47
N GLU A 251 13.28 -8.81 -24.35
CA GLU A 251 14.40 -9.59 -23.86
C GLU A 251 14.57 -10.90 -24.64
N THR A 252 13.49 -11.42 -25.21
CA THR A 252 13.48 -12.71 -25.91
C THR A 252 14.51 -12.75 -27.04
N GLY A 253 15.31 -13.81 -27.07
CA GLY A 253 16.38 -14.02 -28.07
C GLY A 253 17.56 -13.04 -27.94
N LYS A 254 17.77 -12.42 -26.78
CA LYS A 254 18.95 -11.60 -26.48
C LYS A 254 19.95 -12.35 -25.60
N LEU A 255 21.24 -12.12 -25.87
CA LEU A 255 22.32 -12.68 -25.05
C LEU A 255 22.71 -11.72 -23.93
N ILE A 256 22.36 -12.08 -22.69
CA ILE A 256 22.50 -11.21 -21.52
C ILE A 256 23.53 -11.77 -20.54
N ALA A 257 24.59 -11.00 -20.28
CA ALA A 257 25.63 -11.35 -19.31
C ALA A 257 25.27 -10.90 -17.88
N GLN A 258 25.81 -11.62 -16.90
CA GLN A 258 25.71 -11.27 -15.48
C GLN A 258 26.49 -9.99 -15.12
N ALA A 259 26.07 -9.27 -14.08
CA ALA A 259 26.72 -8.02 -13.67
C ALA A 259 28.21 -8.19 -13.29
N ASN A 260 28.59 -9.36 -12.78
CA ASN A 260 29.97 -9.72 -12.40
C ASN A 260 30.89 -10.09 -13.59
N ALA A 261 30.37 -10.02 -14.82
CA ALA A 261 31.12 -10.32 -16.05
C ALA A 261 32.07 -9.18 -16.46
N ILE A 262 31.91 -7.99 -15.90
CA ILE A 262 32.77 -6.83 -16.16
C ILE A 262 34.14 -7.09 -15.54
N LEU A 263 35.17 -7.16 -16.37
CA LEU A 263 36.57 -7.31 -15.94
C LEU A 263 37.16 -5.99 -15.47
N ASN A 264 36.78 -4.88 -16.11
CA ASN A 264 37.25 -3.55 -15.73
C ASN A 264 36.10 -2.53 -15.76
N HIS A 265 35.68 -2.08 -14.58
CA HIS A 265 34.59 -1.11 -14.41
C HIS A 265 34.91 0.30 -14.93
N LYS A 266 36.17 0.63 -15.23
CA LYS A 266 36.54 1.92 -15.85
C LYS A 266 36.41 1.88 -17.36
N THR A 267 36.83 0.77 -17.99
CA THR A 267 36.85 0.61 -19.45
C THR A 267 35.60 -0.07 -19.99
N GLY A 268 34.85 -0.78 -19.16
CA GLY A 268 33.70 -1.59 -19.56
C GLY A 268 34.10 -2.88 -20.28
N GLU A 269 35.34 -3.34 -20.12
CA GLU A 269 35.81 -4.56 -20.76
C GLU A 269 35.25 -5.82 -20.08
N LEU A 270 34.87 -6.77 -20.92
CA LEU A 270 34.24 -8.03 -20.51
C LEU A 270 35.27 -9.18 -20.51
N LYS A 271 35.01 -10.22 -19.71
CA LYS A 271 35.84 -11.44 -19.75
C LYS A 271 35.70 -12.15 -21.12
N PRO A 272 36.73 -12.82 -21.65
CA PRO A 272 36.71 -13.36 -23.03
C PRO A 272 35.63 -14.43 -23.30
N LYS A 273 35.37 -15.30 -22.32
CA LYS A 273 34.28 -16.28 -22.35
C LYS A 273 33.38 -16.04 -21.16
N LEU A 274 32.08 -16.00 -21.43
CA LEU A 274 31.06 -15.63 -20.45
C LEU A 274 29.90 -16.60 -20.54
N ILE A 275 29.37 -16.95 -19.38
CA ILE A 275 28.05 -17.57 -19.30
C ILE A 275 27.04 -16.43 -19.46
N VAL A 276 26.20 -16.54 -20.47
CA VAL A 276 25.10 -15.62 -20.73
C VAL A 276 23.79 -16.36 -20.63
N ARG A 277 22.74 -15.62 -20.28
CA ARG A 277 21.38 -16.11 -20.35
C ARG A 277 20.81 -15.79 -21.73
N GLU A 278 20.18 -16.80 -22.32
CA GLU A 278 19.40 -16.73 -23.55
C GLU A 278 18.04 -17.36 -23.23
N ASP A 279 17.02 -16.52 -23.07
CA ASP A 279 15.70 -16.94 -22.61
C ASP A 279 15.75 -17.73 -21.28
N SER A 280 15.46 -19.04 -21.32
CA SER A 280 15.52 -19.96 -20.18
C SER A 280 16.87 -20.65 -19.99
N ASP A 281 17.75 -20.61 -21.00
CA ASP A 281 19.00 -21.38 -21.02
C ASP A 281 20.23 -20.53 -20.69
N PHE A 282 21.30 -21.21 -20.28
CA PHE A 282 22.60 -20.61 -19.99
C PHE A 282 23.65 -21.16 -20.95
N THR A 283 24.20 -20.30 -21.80
CA THR A 283 25.16 -20.69 -22.84
C THR A 283 26.51 -19.99 -22.63
N LEU A 284 27.59 -20.66 -23.04
CA LEU A 284 28.94 -20.09 -22.99
C LEU A 284 29.27 -19.41 -24.31
N VAL A 285 29.34 -18.08 -24.32
CA VAL A 285 29.59 -17.29 -25.53
C VAL A 285 30.87 -16.45 -25.43
N ASN A 286 31.36 -16.03 -26.59
CA ASN A 286 32.44 -15.04 -26.68
C ASN A 286 31.89 -13.64 -26.38
N TYR A 287 32.65 -12.84 -25.65
CA TYR A 287 32.31 -11.46 -25.26
C TYR A 287 31.81 -10.56 -26.40
N LYS A 288 32.22 -10.80 -27.65
CA LYS A 288 31.77 -10.04 -28.82
C LYS A 288 30.31 -10.27 -29.21
N LYS A 289 29.72 -11.41 -28.82
CA LYS A 289 28.32 -11.77 -29.14
C LYS A 289 27.31 -11.27 -28.12
N VAL A 290 27.77 -10.78 -26.97
CA VAL A 290 26.89 -10.31 -25.88
C VAL A 290 26.18 -9.03 -26.31
N ASP A 291 24.86 -9.00 -26.17
CA ASP A 291 24.04 -7.83 -26.50
C ASP A 291 23.94 -6.87 -25.31
N TYR A 292 23.72 -7.43 -24.12
CA TYR A 292 23.42 -6.70 -22.90
C TYR A 292 24.11 -7.29 -21.68
N ILE A 293 24.24 -6.48 -20.64
CA ILE A 293 24.70 -6.91 -19.32
C ILE A 293 23.80 -6.31 -18.25
N ASP A 294 23.58 -7.08 -17.18
CA ASP A 294 22.88 -6.65 -15.98
C ASP A 294 23.43 -5.34 -15.42
N LEU A 295 22.54 -4.52 -14.84
CA LEU A 295 22.94 -3.25 -14.23
C LEU A 295 23.65 -3.45 -12.89
N SER A 296 23.15 -4.38 -12.08
CA SER A 296 23.61 -4.63 -10.72
C SER A 296 23.34 -6.07 -10.31
N THR A 297 24.12 -6.61 -9.38
CA THR A 297 23.94 -7.99 -8.86
C THR A 297 22.63 -8.16 -8.08
N ASN A 298 22.21 -7.15 -7.33
CA ASN A 298 20.96 -7.16 -6.56
C ASN A 298 19.70 -6.90 -7.39
N GLN A 299 19.81 -6.75 -8.71
CA GLN A 299 18.65 -6.47 -9.56
C GLN A 299 17.61 -7.61 -9.56
N ILE A 300 18.03 -8.84 -9.24
CA ILE A 300 17.19 -10.03 -9.22
C ILE A 300 16.29 -10.12 -7.99
N ALA A 301 16.60 -9.38 -6.94
CA ALA A 301 15.95 -9.45 -5.64
C ALA A 301 15.00 -8.26 -5.42
N SER A 302 14.07 -8.42 -4.48
CA SER A 302 13.25 -7.32 -3.96
C SER A 302 14.05 -6.46 -2.99
N ILE A 303 13.43 -5.36 -2.55
CA ILE A 303 14.04 -4.46 -1.56
C ILE A 303 14.32 -5.18 -0.24
N SER A 304 13.40 -6.01 0.26
CA SER A 304 13.60 -6.72 1.53
C SER A 304 14.69 -7.78 1.42
N ALA A 305 14.66 -8.63 0.39
CA ALA A 305 15.70 -9.63 0.17
C ALA A 305 17.09 -8.97 -0.03
N SER A 306 17.15 -7.83 -0.71
CA SER A 306 18.41 -7.08 -0.90
C SER A 306 18.97 -6.41 0.36
N LEU A 307 18.23 -6.40 1.47
CA LEU A 307 18.73 -5.93 2.78
C LEU A 307 19.41 -7.05 3.58
N ILE A 308 19.30 -8.30 3.16
CA ILE A 308 19.95 -9.43 3.83
C ILE A 308 21.43 -9.44 3.41
N PRO A 309 22.38 -9.19 4.33
CA PRO A 309 23.79 -9.34 4.00
C PRO A 309 24.13 -10.82 3.82
N PHE A 310 25.06 -11.13 2.91
CA PHE A 310 25.49 -12.52 2.63
C PHE A 310 24.38 -13.45 2.13
N ILE A 311 23.35 -12.91 1.48
CA ILE A 311 22.24 -13.68 0.92
C ILE A 311 22.70 -14.79 -0.04
N GLU A 312 23.85 -14.63 -0.69
CA GLU A 312 24.49 -15.64 -1.54
C GLU A 312 24.96 -16.89 -0.79
N HIS A 313 25.04 -16.84 0.54
CA HIS A 313 25.41 -17.95 1.41
C HIS A 313 24.20 -18.56 2.15
N ASP A 314 23.00 -18.01 1.93
CA ASP A 314 21.76 -18.48 2.54
C ASP A 314 20.96 -19.37 1.58
N ASP A 315 20.29 -20.39 2.13
CA ASP A 315 19.27 -21.13 1.39
C ASP A 315 18.08 -20.23 1.03
N ALA A 316 17.49 -20.43 -0.15
CA ALA A 316 16.40 -19.59 -0.64
C ALA A 316 15.19 -19.55 0.30
N ASN A 317 14.85 -20.67 0.97
CA ASN A 317 13.74 -20.71 1.91
C ASN A 317 14.03 -19.91 3.19
N ARG A 318 15.30 -19.90 3.63
CA ARG A 318 15.74 -19.12 4.79
C ARG A 318 15.76 -17.63 4.46
N ALA A 319 16.20 -17.27 3.26
CA ALA A 319 16.13 -15.89 2.76
C ALA A 319 14.67 -15.41 2.62
N LEU A 320 13.75 -16.29 2.16
CA LEU A 320 12.32 -16.01 2.10
C LEU A 320 11.76 -15.70 3.49
N MET A 321 12.00 -16.57 4.47
CA MET A 321 11.57 -16.36 5.86
C MET A 321 12.17 -15.07 6.43
N GLY A 322 13.48 -14.84 6.24
CA GLY A 322 14.15 -13.61 6.71
C GLY A 322 13.54 -12.35 6.13
N SER A 323 13.28 -12.33 4.82
CA SER A 323 12.64 -11.19 4.15
C SER A 323 11.23 -10.90 4.68
N ASN A 324 10.47 -11.95 5.01
CA ASN A 324 9.14 -11.84 5.59
C ASN A 324 9.17 -11.36 7.04
N MET A 325 10.07 -11.92 7.86
CA MET A 325 10.23 -11.58 9.28
C MET A 325 10.69 -10.14 9.49
N MET A 326 11.57 -9.61 8.63
CA MET A 326 12.00 -8.21 8.72
C MET A 326 10.84 -7.21 8.61
N ARG A 327 9.76 -7.54 7.89
CA ARG A 327 8.57 -6.67 7.81
C ARG A 327 7.76 -6.65 9.10
N GLN A 328 7.90 -7.68 9.92
CA GLN A 328 7.17 -7.82 11.18
C GLN A 328 7.94 -7.21 12.37
N ALA A 329 9.18 -6.75 12.15
CA ALA A 329 9.99 -6.12 13.18
C ALA A 329 9.34 -4.82 13.68
N VAL A 330 8.98 -4.76 14.95
CA VAL A 330 8.33 -3.59 15.58
C VAL A 330 9.39 -2.51 15.87
N PRO A 331 9.09 -1.21 15.63
CA PRO A 331 9.99 -0.12 15.96
C PRO A 331 10.32 -0.07 17.46
N LEU A 332 11.61 -0.13 17.76
CA LEU A 332 12.14 -0.04 19.13
C LEU A 332 12.21 1.42 19.61
N LEU A 333 12.29 1.62 20.92
CA LEU A 333 12.47 2.93 21.53
C LEU A 333 13.79 3.59 21.10
N ASN A 334 14.86 2.79 21.06
CA ASN A 334 16.22 3.20 20.70
C ASN A 334 16.85 2.17 19.73
N PRO A 335 16.46 2.17 18.45
CA PRO A 335 17.01 1.25 17.47
C PRO A 335 18.47 1.61 17.13
N GLN A 336 19.23 0.63 16.63
CA GLN A 336 20.60 0.82 16.17
C GLN A 336 20.74 0.52 14.68
N VAL A 337 21.53 1.33 13.97
CA VAL A 337 21.96 1.03 12.61
C VAL A 337 22.66 -0.34 12.59
N PRO A 338 22.36 -1.22 11.61
CA PRO A 338 23.05 -2.50 11.49
C PRO A 338 24.56 -2.29 11.28
N ILE A 339 25.38 -2.98 12.07
CA ILE A 339 26.85 -2.95 11.89
C ILE A 339 27.24 -3.57 10.55
N VAL A 340 26.49 -4.58 10.11
CA VAL A 340 26.64 -5.25 8.82
C VAL A 340 25.37 -5.00 8.01
N GLY A 341 25.46 -4.14 7.00
CA GLY A 341 24.37 -3.78 6.10
C GLY A 341 24.76 -3.90 4.62
N THR A 342 23.82 -3.62 3.73
CA THR A 342 24.02 -3.74 2.27
C THR A 342 24.19 -2.39 1.56
N GLY A 343 23.92 -1.29 2.26
CA GLY A 343 23.95 0.09 1.74
C GLY A 343 22.61 0.58 1.20
N LEU A 344 21.59 -0.29 1.14
CA LEU A 344 20.23 0.09 0.73
C LEU A 344 19.42 0.75 1.86
N GLU A 345 19.85 0.63 3.11
CA GLU A 345 19.16 1.11 4.31
C GLU A 345 18.86 2.61 4.23
N LYS A 346 19.85 3.39 3.77
CA LYS A 346 19.72 4.84 3.59
C LYS A 346 18.73 5.21 2.49
N HIS A 347 18.79 4.50 1.36
CA HIS A 347 17.89 4.72 0.23
C HIS A 347 16.45 4.39 0.60
N LEU A 348 16.25 3.29 1.33
CA LEU A 348 14.94 2.88 1.83
C LEU A 348 14.37 3.91 2.81
N ALA A 349 15.16 4.36 3.78
CA ALA A 349 14.72 5.37 4.74
C ALA A 349 14.31 6.68 4.03
N TYR A 350 15.06 7.10 3.01
CA TYR A 350 14.73 8.25 2.18
C TYR A 350 13.44 8.06 1.38
N ASP A 351 13.30 6.94 0.67
CA ASP A 351 12.14 6.66 -0.18
C ASP A 351 10.87 6.33 0.60
N SER A 352 10.99 5.97 1.90
CA SER A 352 9.84 5.81 2.80
C SER A 352 9.05 7.11 2.97
N ARG A 353 9.72 8.27 2.80
CA ARG A 353 9.18 9.62 3.04
C ARG A 353 8.61 9.83 4.44
N MET A 354 9.02 9.02 5.42
CA MET A 354 8.66 9.25 6.82
C MET A 354 9.57 10.30 7.47
N LEU A 355 10.85 10.32 7.07
CA LEU A 355 11.82 11.29 7.56
C LEU A 355 11.71 12.62 6.81
N ILE A 356 12.09 13.69 7.50
CA ILE A 356 12.11 15.04 6.94
C ILE A 356 13.54 15.34 6.46
N TYR A 357 13.64 15.80 5.22
CA TYR A 357 14.89 16.19 4.57
C TYR A 357 14.90 17.69 4.28
N ALA A 358 16.09 18.29 4.28
CA ALA A 358 16.27 19.68 3.90
C ALA A 358 16.02 19.89 2.39
N GLU A 359 15.22 20.89 2.04
CA GLU A 359 14.87 21.22 0.64
C GLU A 359 16.04 21.88 -0.11
N ALA A 360 16.90 22.60 0.61
CA ALA A 360 18.05 23.33 0.08
C ALA A 360 19.15 23.48 1.14
N ASP A 361 20.26 24.11 0.76
CA ASP A 361 21.33 24.46 1.70
C ASP A 361 20.86 25.58 2.62
N GLY A 362 21.17 25.49 3.91
CA GLY A 362 20.68 26.46 4.88
C GLY A 362 21.34 26.36 6.24
N ILE A 363 20.80 27.11 7.19
CA ILE A 363 21.18 27.07 8.59
C ILE A 363 19.96 26.84 9.47
N VAL A 364 20.12 26.01 10.48
CA VAL A 364 19.06 25.70 11.43
C VAL A 364 18.85 26.90 12.36
N ASP A 365 17.68 27.53 12.26
CA ASP A 365 17.31 28.74 13.00
C ASP A 365 16.87 28.40 14.42
N SER A 366 16.00 27.40 14.57
CA SER A 366 15.54 26.89 15.86
C SER A 366 15.13 25.42 15.76
N VAL A 367 15.39 24.66 16.82
CA VAL A 367 14.99 23.25 16.93
C VAL A 367 14.22 23.06 18.22
N ASP A 368 13.08 22.38 18.12
CA ASP A 368 12.29 21.88 19.23
C ASP A 368 11.87 20.42 18.93
N ALA A 369 11.42 19.68 19.94
CA ALA A 369 10.96 18.30 19.81
C ALA A 369 9.80 18.14 18.82
N ASN A 370 9.06 19.23 18.55
CA ASN A 370 7.88 19.26 17.67
C ASN A 370 8.14 19.95 16.32
N VAL A 371 9.06 20.92 16.26
CA VAL A 371 9.23 21.77 15.08
C VAL A 371 10.70 22.07 14.83
N ILE A 372 11.12 21.90 13.57
CA ILE A 372 12.44 22.32 13.08
C ILE A 372 12.23 23.53 12.16
N LYS A 373 12.98 24.61 12.39
CA LYS A 373 12.98 25.79 11.52
C LYS A 373 14.32 25.95 10.83
N ILE A 374 14.31 26.06 9.52
CA ILE A 374 15.52 26.20 8.71
C ILE A 374 15.42 27.49 7.90
N LYS A 375 16.49 28.27 7.95
CA LYS A 375 16.69 29.44 7.11
C LYS A 375 17.54 29.03 5.92
N TYR A 376 16.92 28.92 4.75
CA TYR A 376 17.63 28.51 3.54
C TYR A 376 18.47 29.65 2.97
N PHE A 377 19.62 29.30 2.40
CA PHE A 377 20.43 30.20 1.60
C PHE A 377 19.75 30.34 0.23
N MET A 378 19.54 31.58 -0.21
CA MET A 378 18.95 31.89 -1.51
C MET A 378 19.90 32.81 -2.26
N SER A 379 20.02 32.60 -3.57
CA SER A 379 20.70 33.53 -4.48
C SER A 379 19.96 34.87 -4.55
N GLU A 380 20.61 35.94 -5.01
CA GLU A 380 19.97 37.27 -5.12
C GLU A 380 18.77 37.27 -6.09
N THR A 381 18.84 36.47 -7.14
CA THR A 381 17.75 36.29 -8.11
C THR A 381 16.55 35.56 -7.49
N GLU A 382 16.77 34.50 -6.70
CA GLU A 382 15.69 33.80 -5.98
C GLU A 382 15.04 34.67 -4.91
N LYS A 383 15.81 35.55 -4.26
CA LYS A 383 15.27 36.52 -3.28
C LYS A 383 14.31 37.52 -3.92
N LEU A 384 14.54 37.88 -5.19
CA LEU A 384 13.67 38.80 -5.96
C LEU A 384 12.42 38.09 -6.50
N LEU A 385 12.51 36.78 -6.78
CA LEU A 385 11.43 35.99 -7.37
C LEU A 385 10.52 35.28 -6.35
N SER A 386 10.95 35.16 -5.08
CA SER A 386 10.19 34.43 -4.05
C SER A 386 9.48 35.37 -3.08
N PHE A 387 8.16 35.26 -3.01
CA PHE A 387 7.31 35.92 -2.00
C PHE A 387 7.17 35.10 -0.71
N GLU A 388 7.82 33.94 -0.61
CA GLU A 388 7.72 33.07 0.57
C GLU A 388 8.63 33.52 1.72
N LYS A 389 8.24 33.17 2.95
CA LYS A 389 9.06 33.44 4.14
C LYS A 389 10.37 32.64 4.05
N ARG A 390 11.50 33.32 4.25
CA ARG A 390 12.88 32.76 4.27
C ARG A 390 13.12 31.61 5.25
N ILE A 391 12.20 31.41 6.20
CA ILE A 391 12.28 30.37 7.22
C ILE A 391 11.21 29.33 6.93
N LYS A 392 11.64 28.13 6.56
CA LYS A 392 10.77 26.97 6.39
C LYS A 392 10.56 26.30 7.75
N LYS A 393 9.32 25.92 8.03
CA LYS A 393 8.94 25.24 9.28
C LYS A 393 8.54 23.80 8.96
N TYR A 394 9.22 22.84 9.59
CA TYR A 394 8.93 21.42 9.52
C TYR A 394 8.30 20.96 10.82
N LYS A 395 7.09 20.38 10.75
CA LYS A 395 6.40 19.78 11.91
C LYS A 395 6.74 18.30 12.00
N LEU A 396 7.21 17.86 13.15
CA LEU A 396 7.53 16.47 13.43
C LEU A 396 6.27 15.71 13.86
N ILE A 397 6.18 14.45 13.44
CA ILE A 397 5.12 13.54 13.89
C ILE A 397 5.50 13.03 15.29
N LYS A 398 4.60 13.16 16.25
CA LYS A 398 4.80 12.73 17.64
C LYS A 398 3.73 11.73 18.03
N PHE A 399 4.17 10.60 18.59
CA PHE A 399 3.32 9.56 19.18
C PHE A 399 2.06 9.24 18.37
N ARG A 400 2.21 9.06 17.06
CA ARG A 400 1.09 8.71 16.18
C ARG A 400 0.95 7.20 16.11
N LYS A 401 -0.26 6.73 16.34
CA LYS A 401 -0.66 5.32 16.18
C LYS A 401 -0.55 4.86 14.71
N THR A 402 -0.03 3.66 14.49
CA THR A 402 -0.07 2.95 13.20
C THR A 402 -1.24 1.97 13.14
N ASN A 403 -1.50 1.39 11.95
CA ASN A 403 -2.54 0.37 11.79
C ASN A 403 -2.30 -0.89 12.64
N GLN A 404 -1.05 -1.20 12.98
CA GLN A 404 -0.65 -2.35 13.81
C GLN A 404 -0.46 -1.96 15.29
N ASN A 405 -1.03 -0.83 15.72
CA ASN A 405 -0.93 -0.29 17.08
C ASN A 405 0.51 0.00 17.54
N THR A 406 1.46 0.13 16.62
CA THR A 406 2.83 0.60 16.92
C THR A 406 2.88 2.14 16.91
N CYS A 407 4.05 2.72 17.19
CA CYS A 407 4.23 4.17 17.33
C CYS A 407 5.14 4.77 16.26
N ILE A 408 4.64 5.80 15.55
CA ILE A 408 5.46 6.73 14.78
C ILE A 408 5.79 7.92 15.68
N ASN A 409 7.07 8.08 16.01
CA ASN A 409 7.57 9.21 16.75
C ASN A 409 8.90 9.67 16.13
N LEU A 410 8.94 10.93 15.70
CA LEU A 410 10.12 11.54 15.12
C LEU A 410 10.78 12.48 16.14
N ARG A 411 12.11 12.46 16.17
CA ARG A 411 12.96 13.29 17.02
C ARG A 411 13.94 14.06 16.14
N PRO A 412 14.20 15.35 16.40
CA PRO A 412 15.17 16.10 15.62
C PRO A 412 16.59 15.59 15.90
N ILE A 413 17.42 15.48 14.86
CA ILE A 413 18.86 15.16 14.99
C ILE A 413 19.75 16.39 14.85
N VAL A 414 19.25 17.45 14.20
CA VAL A 414 19.97 18.70 14.00
C VAL A 414 19.90 19.60 15.23
N LYS A 415 20.90 20.48 15.38
CA LYS A 415 20.99 21.48 16.46
C LYS A 415 20.92 22.89 15.89
N LYS A 416 20.46 23.86 16.70
CA LYS A 416 20.46 25.28 16.33
C LYS A 416 21.86 25.72 15.89
N GLY A 417 21.94 26.45 14.79
CA GLY A 417 23.19 26.94 14.21
C GLY A 417 23.92 25.95 13.30
N MET A 418 23.49 24.69 13.20
CA MET A 418 24.07 23.75 12.24
C MET A 418 23.76 24.18 10.81
N LYS A 419 24.77 24.13 9.93
CA LYS A 419 24.57 24.22 8.49
C LYS A 419 24.02 22.90 7.99
N VAL A 420 23.04 22.96 7.10
CA VAL A 420 22.44 21.79 6.45
C VAL A 420 22.64 21.90 4.95
N VAL A 421 22.81 20.76 4.29
CA VAL A 421 22.84 20.67 2.83
C VAL A 421 21.52 20.13 2.29
N LYS A 422 21.24 20.42 1.04
CA LYS A 422 20.09 19.85 0.32
C LYS A 422 20.07 18.33 0.46
N ASN A 423 18.88 17.79 0.76
CA ASN A 423 18.63 16.37 1.03
C ASN A 423 19.33 15.79 2.26
N GLN A 424 19.81 16.63 3.19
CA GLN A 424 20.25 16.15 4.50
C GLN A 424 19.04 15.80 5.38
N VAL A 425 19.11 14.66 6.07
CA VAL A 425 18.09 14.24 7.04
C VAL A 425 18.09 15.17 8.26
N LEU A 426 16.90 15.52 8.74
CA LEU A 426 16.69 16.49 9.83
C LEU A 426 16.14 15.85 11.11
N CYS A 427 15.55 14.67 10.99
CA CYS A 427 14.98 13.92 12.10
C CYS A 427 15.20 12.41 11.95
N GLU A 428 15.00 11.68 13.04
CA GLU A 428 15.06 10.23 13.10
C GLU A 428 13.87 9.67 13.89
N GLY A 429 13.67 8.36 13.83
CA GLY A 429 12.58 7.67 14.52
C GLY A 429 11.81 6.74 13.59
N TYR A 430 10.86 5.99 14.14
CA TYR A 430 10.10 4.95 13.42
C TYR A 430 11.05 3.95 12.71
N ALA A 431 11.84 3.21 13.49
CA ALA A 431 12.83 2.24 13.02
C ALA A 431 13.89 2.83 12.07
N THR A 432 14.37 4.05 12.36
CA THR A 432 15.49 4.67 11.66
C THR A 432 16.42 5.36 12.65
N GLN A 433 17.70 5.45 12.29
CA GLN A 433 18.72 6.16 13.05
C GLN A 433 19.68 6.85 12.07
N ASN A 434 20.00 8.12 12.29
CA ASN A 434 20.89 8.92 11.42
C ASN A 434 20.56 8.89 9.91
N GLY A 435 19.28 8.69 9.55
CA GLY A 435 18.84 8.62 8.15
C GLY A 435 19.00 7.25 7.49
N GLU A 436 19.33 6.21 8.25
CA GLU A 436 19.37 4.81 7.81
C GLU A 436 18.28 3.99 8.48
N LEU A 437 17.85 2.92 7.83
CA LEU A 437 16.91 1.95 8.40
C LEU A 437 17.58 1.20 9.56
N ALA A 438 16.89 1.17 10.70
CA ALA A 438 17.34 0.51 11.92
C ALA A 438 16.16 -0.27 12.51
N LEU A 439 15.98 -1.51 12.05
CA LEU A 439 14.85 -2.36 12.46
C LEU A 439 15.03 -2.97 13.86
N GLY A 440 16.26 -3.05 14.36
CA GLY A 440 16.60 -3.76 15.59
C GLY A 440 17.83 -3.19 16.29
N ILE A 441 18.54 -4.06 17.02
CA ILE A 441 19.76 -3.74 17.77
C ILE A 441 20.82 -4.80 17.48
N ASN A 442 22.09 -4.38 17.44
CA ASN A 442 23.21 -5.29 17.29
C ASN A 442 23.56 -5.93 18.64
N LEU A 443 23.58 -7.27 18.70
CA LEU A 443 23.91 -8.01 19.92
C LEU A 443 25.26 -8.73 19.79
N LYS A 444 25.94 -8.91 20.93
CA LYS A 444 27.05 -9.86 21.02
C LYS A 444 26.48 -11.26 21.24
N VAL A 445 26.55 -12.10 20.21
CA VAL A 445 26.01 -13.46 20.21
C VAL A 445 27.14 -14.47 20.31
N ALA A 446 26.94 -15.55 21.07
CA ALA A 446 27.83 -16.70 21.14
C ALA A 446 27.07 -17.96 20.73
N PHE A 447 27.60 -18.71 19.77
CA PHE A 447 27.03 -19.99 19.34
C PHE A 447 27.61 -21.11 20.21
N MET A 448 26.85 -21.55 21.21
CA MET A 448 27.21 -22.68 22.06
C MET A 448 25.95 -23.29 22.68
N PRO A 449 25.91 -24.61 22.96
CA PRO A 449 24.85 -25.17 23.79
C PRO A 449 24.96 -24.61 25.21
N PHE A 450 23.85 -24.13 25.77
CA PHE A 450 23.82 -23.51 27.09
C PHE A 450 22.79 -24.21 27.98
N LYS A 451 23.22 -25.27 28.66
CA LYS A 451 22.42 -26.05 29.62
C LYS A 451 21.05 -26.52 29.08
N GLY A 452 20.91 -26.64 27.76
CA GLY A 452 19.65 -27.00 27.11
C GLY A 452 18.60 -25.87 27.02
N TYR A 453 18.90 -24.65 27.50
CA TYR A 453 17.97 -23.52 27.41
C TYR A 453 17.81 -22.99 25.98
N ASN A 454 18.77 -23.26 25.10
CA ASN A 454 18.70 -23.00 23.67
C ASN A 454 18.43 -24.28 22.86
N PHE A 455 17.60 -25.18 23.40
CA PHE A 455 17.12 -26.34 22.66
C PHE A 455 16.21 -25.91 21.49
N GLU A 456 16.29 -26.60 20.36
CA GLU A 456 15.68 -26.20 19.08
C GLU A 456 16.09 -24.77 18.68
N ASP A 457 15.11 -23.85 18.55
CA ASP A 457 15.31 -22.46 18.15
C ASP A 457 15.17 -21.48 19.33
N ALA A 458 15.20 -21.98 20.57
CA ALA A 458 15.10 -21.13 21.76
C ALA A 458 16.35 -20.25 21.93
N ILE A 459 16.14 -19.00 22.36
CA ILE A 459 17.20 -18.01 22.55
C ILE A 459 17.37 -17.71 24.03
N VAL A 460 18.61 -17.82 24.52
CA VAL A 460 18.98 -17.39 25.88
C VAL A 460 19.45 -15.95 25.82
N ILE A 461 18.77 -15.08 26.57
CA ILE A 461 19.05 -13.64 26.59
C ILE A 461 19.65 -13.25 27.95
N SER A 462 20.65 -12.38 27.93
CA SER A 462 21.21 -11.81 29.16
C SER A 462 20.22 -10.82 29.80
N GLU A 463 20.10 -10.84 31.13
CA GLU A 463 19.31 -9.85 31.89
C GLU A 463 19.69 -8.40 31.58
N LYS A 464 20.93 -8.16 31.13
CA LYS A 464 21.40 -6.84 30.68
C LYS A 464 20.48 -6.25 29.60
N VAL A 465 19.96 -7.07 28.69
CA VAL A 465 19.07 -6.66 27.59
C VAL A 465 17.77 -6.08 28.12
N LEU A 466 17.23 -6.67 29.20
CA LEU A 466 16.03 -6.18 29.87
C LEU A 466 16.32 -4.89 30.65
N ARG A 467 17.41 -4.88 31.44
CA ARG A 467 17.77 -3.73 32.29
C ARG A 467 18.05 -2.45 31.50
N GLU A 468 18.54 -2.57 30.27
CA GLU A 468 18.88 -1.44 29.41
C GLU A 468 17.80 -1.12 28.36
N ASP A 469 16.61 -1.73 28.45
CA ASP A 469 15.47 -1.47 27.59
C ASP A 469 15.77 -1.63 26.08
N TRP A 470 16.62 -2.59 25.71
CA TRP A 470 17.05 -2.76 24.31
C TRP A 470 15.87 -3.07 23.39
N PHE A 471 15.01 -4.02 23.77
CA PHE A 471 13.86 -4.44 22.96
C PHE A 471 12.53 -3.79 23.37
N THR A 472 12.57 -2.68 24.11
CA THR A 472 11.35 -1.99 24.55
C THR A 472 10.72 -1.22 23.38
N SER A 473 9.45 -1.46 23.09
CA SER A 473 8.65 -0.81 22.04
C SER A 473 7.50 0.02 22.66
N ILE A 474 6.97 0.97 21.88
CA ILE A 474 5.80 1.76 22.28
C ILE A 474 4.60 1.31 21.45
N HIS A 475 3.54 0.90 22.15
CA HIS A 475 2.24 0.56 21.55
C HIS A 475 1.20 1.63 21.92
N ILE A 476 0.32 1.94 20.97
CA ILE A 476 -0.76 2.91 21.14
C ILE A 476 -2.06 2.26 20.73
N ASP A 477 -2.90 1.99 21.72
CA ASP A 477 -4.26 1.50 21.52
C ASP A 477 -5.26 2.65 21.55
N GLU A 478 -6.35 2.48 20.79
CA GLU A 478 -7.43 3.46 20.73
C GLU A 478 -8.71 2.79 21.20
N TYR A 479 -9.35 3.40 22.19
CA TYR A 479 -10.60 2.92 22.74
C TYR A 479 -11.69 3.96 22.48
N SER A 480 -12.83 3.51 21.94
CA SER A 480 -13.93 4.38 21.57
C SER A 480 -15.26 3.82 22.05
N ILE A 481 -16.15 4.69 22.52
CA ILE A 481 -17.54 4.36 22.81
C ILE A 481 -18.46 5.33 22.09
N GLU A 482 -19.53 4.81 21.48
CA GLU A 482 -20.55 5.63 20.86
C GLU A 482 -21.69 5.91 21.85
N VAL A 483 -22.18 7.13 21.81
CA VAL A 483 -23.40 7.56 22.50
C VAL A 483 -24.57 7.37 21.55
N ARG A 484 -25.53 6.53 21.93
CA ARG A 484 -26.68 6.20 21.09
C ARG A 484 -27.96 6.81 21.65
N ASP A 485 -28.89 7.13 20.75
CA ASP A 485 -30.25 7.43 21.13
C ASP A 485 -31.04 6.12 21.20
N THR A 486 -31.56 5.78 22.37
CA THR A 486 -32.31 4.55 22.59
C THR A 486 -33.79 4.87 22.71
N HIS A 487 -34.66 3.87 22.54
CA HIS A 487 -36.11 4.05 22.76
C HIS A 487 -36.46 4.62 24.15
N PHE A 488 -35.60 4.44 25.14
CA PHE A 488 -35.80 4.89 26.52
C PHE A 488 -35.15 6.24 26.83
N GLY A 489 -34.51 6.86 25.83
CA GLY A 489 -33.81 8.14 25.94
C GLY A 489 -32.38 8.08 25.43
N MET A 490 -31.75 9.25 25.39
CA MET A 490 -30.35 9.41 24.97
C MET A 490 -29.40 8.88 26.05
N GLU A 491 -28.37 8.14 25.63
CA GLU A 491 -27.26 7.79 26.50
C GLU A 491 -26.47 9.05 26.89
N GLU A 492 -25.95 9.09 28.11
CA GLU A 492 -25.21 10.25 28.64
C GLU A 492 -23.79 9.83 29.00
N LEU A 493 -22.81 10.69 28.69
CA LEU A 493 -21.45 10.58 29.20
C LEU A 493 -21.35 11.42 30.47
N THR A 494 -20.93 10.80 31.57
CA THR A 494 -20.85 11.48 32.87
C THR A 494 -19.83 10.79 33.77
N ASN A 495 -19.26 11.55 34.70
CA ASN A 495 -18.45 11.02 35.79
C ASN A 495 -19.29 10.57 37.00
N ASP A 496 -20.58 10.88 37.05
CA ASP A 496 -21.48 10.43 38.10
C ASP A 496 -22.01 9.02 37.78
N LEU A 497 -21.25 8.00 38.20
CA LEU A 497 -21.55 6.60 37.91
C LEU A 497 -22.05 5.87 39.17
N PRO A 498 -23.17 5.15 39.11
CA PRO A 498 -23.70 4.43 40.26
C PRO A 498 -22.80 3.25 40.62
N ASN A 499 -22.69 2.96 41.92
CA ASN A 499 -21.94 1.84 42.51
C ASN A 499 -20.40 1.95 42.40
N PHE A 500 -19.85 3.16 42.21
CA PHE A 500 -18.41 3.40 42.24
C PHE A 500 -18.05 4.37 43.35
N ASN A 501 -16.86 4.19 43.92
CA ASN A 501 -16.33 5.08 44.95
C ASN A 501 -15.73 6.34 44.32
N GLU A 502 -15.57 7.41 45.10
CA GLU A 502 -14.92 8.64 44.63
C GLU A 502 -13.49 8.40 44.11
N GLU A 503 -12.78 7.40 44.66
CA GLU A 503 -11.44 7.03 44.20
C GLU A 503 -11.42 6.50 42.76
N ASP A 504 -12.43 5.69 42.38
CA ASP A 504 -12.55 5.11 41.04
C ASP A 504 -12.88 6.19 39.99
N LEU A 505 -13.59 7.24 40.41
CA LEU A 505 -14.07 8.33 39.55
C LEU A 505 -13.12 9.53 39.50
N LYS A 506 -12.11 9.56 40.38
CA LYS A 506 -11.16 10.67 40.52
C LYS A 506 -10.45 11.05 39.22
N ASN A 507 -10.17 10.06 38.37
CA ASN A 507 -9.45 10.25 37.11
C ASN A 507 -10.36 10.67 35.95
N LEU A 508 -11.69 10.68 36.13
CA LEU A 508 -12.63 11.13 35.11
C LEU A 508 -12.77 12.66 35.11
N ASP A 509 -13.08 13.22 33.94
CA ASP A 509 -13.47 14.61 33.78
C ASP A 509 -14.99 14.79 33.84
N GLU A 510 -15.48 16.01 33.69
CA GLU A 510 -16.91 16.34 33.72
C GLU A 510 -17.74 15.59 32.65
N ASN A 511 -17.11 15.17 31.55
CA ASN A 511 -17.74 14.39 30.48
C ASN A 511 -17.59 12.88 30.69
N GLY A 512 -17.17 12.42 31.88
CA GLY A 512 -16.93 11.01 32.16
C GLY A 512 -15.74 10.42 31.42
N MET A 513 -14.85 11.21 30.82
CA MET A 513 -13.66 10.70 30.13
C MET A 513 -12.43 10.77 31.03
N ILE A 514 -11.61 9.73 31.00
CA ILE A 514 -10.35 9.71 31.73
C ILE A 514 -9.43 10.90 31.33
N ARG A 515 -8.71 11.46 32.31
CA ARG A 515 -7.81 12.60 32.09
C ARG A 515 -6.51 12.17 31.40
N ILE A 516 -5.99 13.03 30.52
CA ILE A 516 -4.69 12.85 29.89
C ILE A 516 -3.59 12.83 30.97
N GLY A 517 -2.66 11.90 30.87
CA GLY A 517 -1.58 11.67 31.84
C GLY A 517 -1.93 10.66 32.95
N SER A 518 -3.18 10.21 33.04
CA SER A 518 -3.59 9.20 34.03
C SER A 518 -2.97 7.84 33.70
N LYS A 519 -2.44 7.16 34.73
CA LYS A 519 -2.00 5.77 34.63
C LYS A 519 -3.23 4.86 34.75
N VAL A 520 -3.47 4.07 33.73
CA VAL A 520 -4.58 3.12 33.66
C VAL A 520 -4.10 1.77 34.17
N LYS A 521 -4.89 1.18 35.06
CA LYS A 521 -4.76 -0.20 35.52
C LYS A 521 -5.95 -1.03 35.03
N PRO A 522 -5.81 -2.36 35.00
CA PRO A 522 -6.92 -3.26 34.72
C PRO A 522 -8.14 -2.97 35.61
N GLY A 523 -9.31 -2.84 35.00
CA GLY A 523 -10.57 -2.56 35.70
C GLY A 523 -10.93 -1.08 35.87
N ASP A 524 -9.98 -0.16 35.66
CA ASP A 524 -10.24 1.30 35.72
C ASP A 524 -11.26 1.73 34.66
N ILE A 525 -12.04 2.77 34.95
CA ILE A 525 -13.00 3.32 33.99
C ILE A 525 -12.29 4.28 33.05
N ILE A 526 -12.35 4.00 31.75
CA ILE A 526 -11.77 4.85 30.69
C ILE A 526 -12.81 5.87 30.23
N ILE A 527 -14.05 5.41 30.00
CA ILE A 527 -15.16 6.28 29.57
C ILE A 527 -16.44 5.91 30.33
N GLY A 528 -16.90 6.82 31.16
CA GLY A 528 -18.17 6.79 31.89
C GLY A 528 -19.36 6.99 30.97
N LYS A 529 -20.23 5.99 30.86
CA LYS A 529 -21.46 6.05 30.06
C LYS A 529 -22.65 5.46 30.81
N LEU A 530 -23.76 6.19 30.78
CA LEU A 530 -25.05 5.77 31.33
C LEU A 530 -26.09 5.61 30.23
N THR A 531 -26.86 4.53 30.30
CA THR A 531 -28.02 4.30 29.45
C THR A 531 -29.30 4.38 30.29
N PRO A 532 -30.33 5.14 29.87
CA PRO A 532 -31.59 5.18 30.59
C PRO A 532 -32.25 3.79 30.61
N LYS A 533 -32.77 3.39 31.77
CA LYS A 533 -33.41 2.09 31.99
C LYS A 533 -34.74 2.29 32.72
N ILE A 534 -35.79 1.72 32.16
CA ILE A 534 -37.08 1.58 32.85
C ILE A 534 -37.02 0.30 33.71
N GLU A 535 -37.23 0.44 35.02
CA GLU A 535 -37.39 -0.72 35.90
C GLU A 535 -38.69 -1.48 35.55
N LYS A 536 -38.58 -2.78 35.26
CA LYS A 536 -39.74 -3.68 35.33
C LYS A 536 -40.02 -4.00 36.81
N ASN A 537 -41.30 -4.22 37.15
CA ASN A 537 -41.78 -4.53 38.50
C ASN A 537 -40.77 -5.33 39.34
N PRO A 538 -40.10 -4.71 40.34
CA PRO A 538 -39.11 -5.41 41.16
C PRO A 538 -39.78 -6.50 41.99
N SER A 539 -39.05 -7.59 42.28
CA SER A 539 -39.49 -8.63 43.20
C SER A 539 -39.81 -8.04 44.59
N THR A 540 -40.68 -8.70 45.34
CA THR A 540 -41.05 -8.33 46.72
C THR A 540 -39.83 -8.16 47.62
N GLU A 541 -38.82 -9.02 47.50
CA GLU A 541 -37.52 -8.93 48.20
C GLU A 541 -36.77 -7.63 47.87
N LYS A 542 -36.69 -7.25 46.57
CA LYS A 542 -36.04 -6.00 46.16
C LYS A 542 -36.82 -4.76 46.61
N LYS A 543 -38.15 -4.84 46.68
CA LYS A 543 -38.98 -3.77 47.26
C LYS A 543 -38.72 -3.61 48.76
N LEU A 544 -38.59 -4.72 49.49
CA LEU A 544 -38.28 -4.71 50.92
C LEU A 544 -36.89 -4.12 51.19
N LEU A 545 -35.86 -4.55 50.45
CA LEU A 545 -34.50 -4.02 50.55
C LEU A 545 -34.45 -2.51 50.28
N LYS A 546 -35.15 -2.03 49.23
CA LYS A 546 -35.27 -0.59 48.95
C LYS A 546 -35.93 0.19 50.09
N ALA A 547 -36.94 -0.39 50.73
CA ALA A 547 -37.63 0.25 51.87
C ALA A 547 -36.75 0.32 53.12
N ILE A 548 -35.88 -0.67 53.36
CA ILE A 548 -34.96 -0.70 54.51
C ILE A 548 -33.79 0.26 54.31
N PHE A 549 -33.16 0.27 53.13
CA PHE A 549 -31.93 1.04 52.88
C PHE A 549 -32.15 2.43 52.27
N GLY A 550 -33.39 2.78 51.91
CA GLY A 550 -33.70 4.09 51.32
C GLY A 550 -33.03 4.34 49.97
N GLU A 551 -32.55 3.29 49.28
CA GLU A 551 -31.87 3.40 47.99
C GLU A 551 -32.83 3.97 46.94
N ARG A 552 -32.51 5.16 46.42
CA ARG A 552 -33.23 5.78 45.30
C ARG A 552 -33.11 4.87 44.08
N ALA A 553 -34.22 4.64 43.38
CA ALA A 553 -34.22 3.86 42.15
C ALA A 553 -33.34 4.55 41.09
N VAL A 554 -32.16 3.99 40.81
CA VAL A 554 -31.30 4.48 39.75
C VAL A 554 -31.87 3.97 38.41
N ASN A 555 -32.67 4.81 37.76
CA ASN A 555 -33.25 4.55 36.42
C ASN A 555 -32.19 4.60 35.29
N ARG A 556 -30.91 4.36 35.60
CA ARG A 556 -29.78 4.45 34.69
C ARG A 556 -28.91 3.22 34.86
N LYS A 557 -28.61 2.54 33.75
CA LYS A 557 -27.70 1.41 33.71
C LYS A 557 -26.31 1.93 33.33
N ASN A 558 -25.30 1.53 34.08
CA ASN A 558 -23.91 1.78 33.72
C ASN A 558 -23.49 0.88 32.54
N VAL A 559 -23.04 1.49 31.44
CA VAL A 559 -22.48 0.83 30.24
C VAL A 559 -21.13 1.48 29.89
N SER A 560 -20.37 1.83 30.93
CA SER A 560 -19.06 2.46 30.82
C SER A 560 -18.02 1.50 30.24
N LEU A 561 -17.06 2.07 29.52
CA LEU A 561 -15.90 1.34 29.05
C LEU A 561 -14.87 1.24 30.17
N LYS A 562 -14.50 0.00 30.53
CA LYS A 562 -13.44 -0.30 31.49
C LYS A 562 -12.19 -0.79 30.76
N ALA A 563 -11.04 -0.61 31.42
CA ALA A 563 -9.76 -1.16 31.01
C ALA A 563 -9.76 -2.69 31.07
N ASP A 564 -9.27 -3.32 30.01
CA ASP A 564 -9.15 -4.78 29.92
C ASP A 564 -8.18 -5.34 30.98
N PRO A 565 -8.31 -6.63 31.37
CA PRO A 565 -7.46 -7.26 32.40
C PRO A 565 -5.95 -7.16 32.19
N SER A 566 -5.50 -6.99 30.94
CA SER A 566 -4.09 -6.88 30.56
C SER A 566 -3.63 -5.44 30.32
N LEU A 567 -4.52 -4.45 30.40
CA LEU A 567 -4.22 -3.08 30.01
C LEU A 567 -3.49 -2.34 31.14
N PHE A 568 -2.22 -2.03 30.90
CA PHE A 568 -1.44 -1.08 31.68
C PHE A 568 -0.88 -0.01 30.75
N GLY A 569 -1.10 1.27 31.07
CA GLY A 569 -0.65 2.34 30.20
C GLY A 569 -0.89 3.73 30.74
N VAL A 570 -0.60 4.72 29.90
CA VAL A 570 -0.83 6.13 30.20
C VAL A 570 -1.71 6.73 29.12
N VAL A 571 -2.74 7.48 29.51
CA VAL A 571 -3.62 8.18 28.57
C VAL A 571 -2.85 9.32 27.92
N ILE A 572 -2.61 9.25 26.61
CA ILE A 572 -1.85 10.27 25.86
C ILE A 572 -2.72 11.34 25.20
N ASP A 573 -3.94 11.00 24.82
CA ASP A 573 -4.86 11.87 24.08
C ASP A 573 -6.31 11.43 24.35
N LYS A 574 -7.26 12.34 24.16
CA LYS A 574 -8.70 12.05 24.19
C LYS A 574 -9.44 12.95 23.22
N LYS A 575 -10.46 12.41 22.55
CA LYS A 575 -11.26 13.14 21.56
C LYS A 575 -12.73 12.91 21.82
N LEU A 576 -13.49 14.01 21.91
CA LEU A 576 -14.93 13.99 22.00
C LEU A 576 -15.51 14.50 20.68
N TYR A 577 -16.22 13.63 19.96
CA TYR A 577 -16.93 14.00 18.74
C TYR A 577 -18.40 14.17 19.07
N SER A 578 -18.88 15.42 18.97
CA SER A 578 -20.31 15.70 19.07
C SER A 578 -20.93 15.78 17.68
N ARG A 579 -22.18 15.31 17.57
CA ARG A 579 -22.96 15.51 16.35
C ARG A 579 -23.21 17.00 16.19
N SER A 580 -22.81 17.58 15.07
CA SER A 580 -23.20 18.96 14.74
C SER A 580 -24.71 18.97 14.51
N GLU A 581 -25.47 19.52 15.45
CA GLU A 581 -26.84 19.90 15.18
C GLU A 581 -26.82 20.95 14.06
N LYS A 582 -27.62 20.74 13.01
CA LYS A 582 -27.82 21.75 11.97
C LYS A 582 -28.77 22.84 12.48
N THR A 583 -28.49 23.40 13.65
CA THR A 583 -29.15 24.60 14.15
C THR A 583 -28.72 25.80 13.30
N GLU A 584 -29.61 26.78 13.13
CA GLU A 584 -29.35 28.00 12.35
C GLU A 584 -28.06 28.72 12.81
N GLU A 585 -27.77 28.67 14.11
CA GLU A 585 -26.54 29.21 14.70
C GLU A 585 -25.25 28.58 14.17
N TYR A 586 -25.26 27.29 13.80
CA TYR A 586 -24.10 26.63 13.22
C TYR A 586 -23.83 27.11 11.79
N LYS A 587 -24.89 27.39 11.01
CA LYS A 587 -24.75 28.02 9.68
C LYS A 587 -24.19 29.43 9.82
N ILE A 588 -24.66 30.21 10.79
CA ILE A 588 -24.20 31.58 11.07
C ILE A 588 -22.73 31.58 11.50
N LYS A 589 -22.32 30.71 12.44
CA LYS A 589 -20.90 30.57 12.85
C LYS A 589 -19.99 30.14 11.71
N LYS A 590 -20.46 29.27 10.81
CA LYS A 590 -19.70 28.85 9.62
C LYS A 590 -19.56 29.99 8.61
N HIS A 591 -20.61 30.78 8.40
CA HIS A 591 -20.57 31.98 7.55
C HIS A 591 -19.59 33.03 8.11
N LEU A 592 -19.65 33.32 9.41
CA LEU A 592 -18.74 34.23 10.08
C LEU A 592 -17.27 33.75 10.06
N LYS A 593 -17.03 32.44 10.14
CA LYS A 593 -15.67 31.87 9.97
C LYS A 593 -15.16 32.01 8.54
N LEU A 594 -16.03 31.82 7.54
CA LEU A 594 -15.71 32.02 6.12
C LEU A 594 -15.44 33.49 5.79
N GLU A 595 -16.22 34.42 6.34
CA GLU A 595 -15.98 35.85 6.19
C GLU A 595 -14.67 36.29 6.85
N LYS A 596 -14.36 35.80 8.06
CA LYS A 596 -13.05 36.07 8.70
C LYS A 596 -11.87 35.52 7.91
N LEU A 597 -12.05 34.41 7.18
CA LEU A 597 -11.02 33.85 6.29
C LEU A 597 -10.89 34.68 5.01
N ASN A 598 -11.99 35.16 4.44
CA ASN A 598 -12.00 36.03 3.25
C ASN A 598 -11.43 37.44 3.54
N PHE A 599 -11.53 37.94 4.77
CA PHE A 599 -10.88 39.18 5.21
C PHE A 599 -9.38 39.01 5.55
N SER A 600 -8.87 37.76 5.58
CA SER A 600 -7.46 37.46 5.86
C SER A 600 -6.63 37.12 4.61
N PHE A 601 -7.21 37.31 3.42
CA PHE A 601 -6.51 37.25 2.13
C PHE A 601 -6.25 38.63 1.57
#